data_AF-A0A1H9JPA9-F1
#
_entry.id   AF-A0A1H9JPA9-F1
#
_cell.length_a   1.000
_cell.length_b   1.000
_cell.length_c   1.000
_cell.angle_alpha   90.00
_cell.angle_beta   90.00
_cell.angle_gamma   90.00
#
_symmetry.space_group_name_H-M   'P 1'
#
loop_
_entity.id
_entity.type
_entity.pdbx_description
1 polymer ?
#
loop_
_entity_poly.entity_id
_entity_poly.type
_entity_poly.pdbx_seq_one_letter_code
_entity_poly.pdbx_strand_id
1 'polypeptide(L)'
;MKLTIIFISAILIFSACKQSDYSATDHPDFQKNVLPQAQRLIDSNKILQGLAYLDSSYRKLKNPGYGDILAVYNVKTKTLFNNNADEADLINAMKYADSAISLINNHQLKNKYRQQYISLIFHRGDMLVNKDRFDDAYASYYKAKQILDSAGMSCEQADYYARLGLIYYKQGKFYKCGFTF
;
A
#
# COMPACT_ATOMS: atom_id res chain seq x y z
N MET A 1 -32.29 -32.32 -20.59
CA MET A 1 -31.21 -32.81 -19.71
C MET A 1 -29.88 -32.05 -19.83
N LYS A 2 -29.57 -31.36 -20.95
CA LYS A 2 -28.36 -30.51 -21.05
C LYS A 2 -28.51 -29.12 -20.39
N LEU A 3 -29.72 -28.57 -20.33
CA LEU A 3 -30.00 -27.24 -19.77
C LEU A 3 -29.89 -27.19 -18.23
N THR A 4 -30.21 -28.28 -17.54
CA THR A 4 -30.09 -28.41 -16.07
C THR A 4 -28.64 -28.51 -15.59
N ILE A 5 -27.73 -29.04 -16.42
CA ILE A 5 -26.30 -29.16 -16.07
C ILE A 5 -25.59 -27.79 -16.10
N ILE A 6 -25.99 -26.91 -17.03
CA ILE A 6 -25.45 -25.54 -17.12
C ILE A 6 -25.85 -24.70 -15.89
N PHE A 7 -27.06 -24.91 -15.37
CA PHE A 7 -27.56 -24.17 -14.21
C PHE A 7 -26.86 -24.56 -12.90
N ILE A 8 -26.48 -25.83 -12.74
CA ILE A 8 -25.74 -26.32 -11.56
C ILE A 8 -24.28 -25.84 -11.59
N SER A 9 -23.68 -25.73 -12.78
CA SER A 9 -22.33 -25.17 -12.95
C SER A 9 -22.23 -23.68 -12.58
N ALA A 10 -23.31 -22.91 -12.71
CA ALA A 10 -23.32 -21.48 -12.42
C ALA A 10 -23.40 -21.17 -10.92
N ILE A 11 -23.98 -22.06 -10.11
CA ILE A 11 -24.17 -21.86 -8.66
C ILE A 11 -22.87 -22.12 -7.88
N LEU A 12 -21.99 -23.00 -8.37
CA LEU A 12 -20.72 -23.33 -7.71
C LEU A 12 -19.67 -22.20 -7.77
N ILE A 13 -19.86 -21.18 -8.61
CA ILE A 13 -18.90 -20.08 -8.78
C ILE A 13 -19.10 -18.99 -7.70
N PHE A 14 -20.27 -18.93 -7.05
CA PHE A 14 -20.57 -17.88 -6.05
C PHE A 14 -20.08 -18.20 -4.63
N SER A 15 -19.67 -19.44 -4.33
CA SER A 15 -19.20 -19.83 -2.99
C SER A 15 -17.69 -19.62 -2.75
N ALA A 16 -16.94 -19.09 -3.73
CA ALA A 16 -15.49 -18.92 -3.60
C ALA A 16 -15.06 -17.64 -2.87
N CYS A 17 -15.96 -16.67 -2.68
CA CYS A 17 -15.66 -15.45 -1.91
C CYS A 17 -15.97 -15.65 -0.43
N LYS A 18 -15.09 -16.37 0.29
CA LYS A 18 -15.07 -16.27 1.76
C LYS A 18 -14.36 -14.96 2.11
N GLN A 19 -15.11 -13.95 2.53
CA GLN A 19 -14.53 -12.72 3.07
C GLN A 19 -13.73 -13.11 4.32
N SER A 20 -12.44 -12.82 4.32
CA SER A 20 -11.55 -13.16 5.43
C SER A 20 -11.96 -12.36 6.66
N ASP A 21 -12.37 -13.07 7.73
CA ASP A 21 -12.68 -12.50 9.04
C ASP A 21 -11.39 -12.00 9.69
N TYR A 22 -10.95 -10.81 9.33
CA TYR A 22 -9.84 -10.14 10.01
C TYR A 22 -10.26 -9.79 11.43
N SER A 23 -9.44 -10.16 12.40
CA SER A 23 -9.60 -9.70 13.78
C SER A 23 -9.47 -8.19 13.84
N ALA A 24 -10.22 -7.53 14.72
CA ALA A 24 -10.05 -6.10 14.98
C ALA A 24 -8.76 -5.79 15.78
N THR A 25 -8.11 -6.82 16.32
CA THR A 25 -6.99 -6.68 17.25
C THR A 25 -5.66 -6.89 16.54
N ASP A 26 -4.84 -5.85 16.54
CA ASP A 26 -3.47 -5.89 16.03
C ASP A 26 -2.54 -6.59 17.03
N HIS A 27 -1.33 -6.93 16.60
CA HIS A 27 -0.32 -7.57 17.43
C HIS A 27 0.82 -6.57 17.74
N PRO A 28 0.78 -5.83 18.87
CA PRO A 28 1.75 -4.78 19.16
C PRO A 28 3.20 -5.28 19.18
N ASP A 29 3.44 -6.49 19.66
CA ASP A 29 4.78 -7.08 19.70
C ASP A 29 5.33 -7.37 18.31
N PHE A 30 4.48 -7.76 17.36
CA PHE A 30 4.88 -7.88 15.96
C PHE A 30 5.31 -6.52 15.41
N GLN A 31 4.55 -5.46 15.70
CA GLN A 31 4.87 -4.13 15.21
C GLN A 31 6.11 -3.51 15.88
N LYS A 32 6.33 -3.76 17.17
CA LYS A 32 7.45 -3.20 17.93
C LYS A 32 8.76 -3.95 17.73
N ASN A 33 8.71 -5.27 17.51
CA ASN A 33 9.91 -6.10 17.51
C ASN A 33 10.22 -6.69 16.12
N VAL A 34 9.21 -7.22 15.44
CA VAL A 34 9.42 -7.94 14.16
C VAL A 34 9.61 -6.97 13.01
N LEU A 35 8.70 -6.00 12.83
CA LEU A 35 8.78 -5.06 11.71
C LEU A 35 10.10 -4.27 11.70
N PRO A 36 10.59 -3.68 12.82
CA PRO A 36 11.83 -2.93 12.79
C PRO A 36 13.06 -3.81 12.55
N GLN A 37 13.02 -5.09 12.98
CA GLN A 37 14.10 -6.02 12.67
C GLN A 37 14.12 -6.41 11.18
N ALA A 38 12.96 -6.68 10.59
CA ALA A 38 12.86 -6.89 9.15
C ALA A 38 13.39 -5.67 8.37
N GLN A 39 12.97 -4.47 8.77
CA GLN A 39 13.40 -3.23 8.13
C GLN A 39 14.91 -3.00 8.29
N ARG A 40 15.49 -3.24 9.48
CA ARG A 40 16.95 -3.16 9.68
C ARG A 40 17.73 -4.10 8.75
N LEU A 41 17.24 -5.32 8.53
CA LEU A 41 17.85 -6.25 7.56
C LEU A 41 17.79 -5.68 6.13
N ILE A 42 16.63 -5.17 5.73
CA ILE A 42 16.42 -4.55 4.41
C ILE A 42 17.35 -3.34 4.23
N ASP A 43 17.39 -2.43 5.21
CA ASP A 43 18.21 -1.22 5.20
C ASP A 43 19.71 -1.54 5.20
N SER A 44 20.10 -2.71 5.75
CA SER A 44 21.48 -3.22 5.72
C SER A 44 21.81 -3.97 4.42
N ASN A 45 21.07 -3.74 3.33
CA ASN A 45 21.19 -4.39 2.03
C ASN A 45 20.99 -5.93 2.06
N LYS A 46 20.37 -6.47 3.10
CA LYS A 46 20.01 -7.91 3.21
C LYS A 46 18.54 -8.10 2.89
N ILE A 47 18.12 -7.59 1.72
CA ILE A 47 16.71 -7.45 1.31
C ILE A 47 15.96 -8.79 1.38
N LEU A 48 16.48 -9.84 0.74
CA LEU A 48 15.85 -11.15 0.71
C LEU A 48 15.71 -11.77 2.11
N GLN A 49 16.72 -11.58 2.98
CA GLN A 49 16.68 -12.07 4.35
C GLN A 49 15.64 -11.31 5.18
N GLY A 50 15.55 -9.99 5.02
CA GLY A 50 14.56 -9.17 5.71
C GLY A 50 13.12 -9.51 5.30
N LEU A 51 12.87 -9.71 4.00
CA LEU A 51 11.57 -10.14 3.49
C LEU A 51 11.21 -11.56 3.96
N ALA A 52 12.16 -12.50 3.91
CA ALA A 52 11.93 -13.87 4.40
C ALA A 52 11.66 -13.90 5.92
N TYR A 53 12.37 -13.08 6.70
CA TYR A 53 12.13 -12.91 8.14
C TYR A 53 10.74 -12.34 8.42
N LEU A 54 10.34 -11.30 7.67
CA LEU A 54 9.00 -10.72 7.77
C LEU A 54 7.92 -11.76 7.46
N ASP A 55 8.05 -12.47 6.35
CA ASP A 55 7.06 -13.45 5.90
C ASP A 55 6.92 -14.62 6.87
N SER A 56 8.06 -15.17 7.33
CA SER A 56 8.05 -16.28 8.28
C SER A 56 7.48 -15.89 9.65
N SER A 57 7.69 -14.65 10.08
CA SER A 57 7.13 -14.14 11.33
C SER A 57 5.64 -13.82 11.19
N TYR A 58 5.23 -13.21 10.09
CA TYR A 58 3.83 -12.89 9.83
C TYR A 58 2.95 -14.14 9.75
N ARG A 59 3.43 -15.23 9.11
CA ARG A 59 2.71 -16.52 9.05
C ARG A 59 2.44 -17.16 10.41
N LYS A 60 3.14 -16.74 11.47
CA LYS A 60 2.92 -17.24 12.84
C LYS A 60 1.81 -16.49 13.58
N LEU A 61 1.37 -15.33 13.07
CA LEU A 61 0.27 -14.59 13.66
C LEU A 61 -1.04 -15.35 13.47
N LYS A 62 -1.77 -15.56 14.56
CA LYS A 62 -3.13 -16.10 14.51
C LYS A 62 -4.10 -14.93 14.39
N ASN A 63 -4.98 -14.95 13.39
CA ASN A 63 -6.00 -13.92 13.15
C ASN A 63 -5.40 -12.49 13.10
N PRO A 64 -4.53 -12.19 12.12
CA PRO A 64 -3.88 -10.88 12.04
C PRO A 64 -4.89 -9.74 11.95
N GLY A 65 -4.60 -8.65 12.66
CA GLY A 65 -5.38 -7.44 12.61
C GLY A 65 -5.13 -6.63 11.34
N TYR A 66 -6.01 -5.67 11.06
CA TYR A 66 -5.85 -4.74 9.94
C TYR A 66 -4.50 -4.03 9.95
N GLY A 67 -4.05 -3.57 11.13
CA GLY A 67 -2.76 -2.88 11.28
C GLY A 67 -1.58 -3.78 10.95
N ASP A 68 -1.64 -5.06 11.32
CA ASP A 68 -0.57 -6.02 11.02
C ASP A 68 -0.44 -6.23 9.51
N ILE A 69 -1.57 -6.40 8.82
CA ILE A 69 -1.61 -6.58 7.36
C ILE A 69 -1.09 -5.34 6.64
N LEU A 70 -1.59 -4.15 7.01
CA LEU A 70 -1.18 -2.89 6.41
C LEU A 70 0.31 -2.65 6.60
N ALA A 71 0.86 -3.00 7.76
CA ALA A 71 2.27 -2.80 8.04
C ALA A 71 3.16 -3.72 7.19
N VAL A 72 2.79 -5.00 7.05
CA VAL A 72 3.49 -5.93 6.14
C VAL A 72 3.41 -5.45 4.70
N TYR A 73 2.23 -5.05 4.23
CA TYR A 73 2.05 -4.62 2.85
C TYR A 73 2.76 -3.29 2.56
N ASN A 74 2.85 -2.38 3.52
CA ASN A 74 3.68 -1.18 3.40
C ASN A 74 5.16 -1.53 3.22
N VAL A 75 5.71 -2.40 4.08
CA VAL A 75 7.12 -2.82 3.96
C VAL A 75 7.35 -3.47 2.60
N LYS A 76 6.52 -4.43 2.19
CA LYS A 76 6.65 -5.11 0.89
C LYS A 76 6.55 -4.15 -0.29
N THR A 77 5.57 -3.24 -0.27
CA THR A 77 5.39 -2.23 -1.33
C THR A 77 6.65 -1.39 -1.47
N LYS A 78 7.12 -0.79 -0.37
CA LYS A 78 8.30 0.08 -0.38
C LYS A 78 9.57 -0.67 -0.79
N THR A 79 9.77 -1.87 -0.25
CA THR A 79 10.96 -2.68 -0.52
C THR A 79 11.03 -3.12 -1.99
N LEU A 80 9.92 -3.58 -2.54
CA LEU A 80 9.88 -4.03 -3.94
C LEU A 80 9.92 -2.86 -4.92
N PHE A 81 9.51 -1.64 -4.52
CA PHE A 81 9.62 -0.47 -5.39
C PHE A 81 11.03 0.15 -5.43
N ASN A 82 11.74 0.20 -4.30
CA ASN A 82 12.95 1.03 -4.18
C ASN A 82 14.28 0.32 -4.50
N ASN A 83 14.34 -1.02 -4.49
CA ASN A 83 15.61 -1.75 -4.49
C ASN A 83 16.01 -2.32 -5.85
N ASN A 84 16.29 -1.45 -6.84
CA ASN A 84 16.60 -1.87 -8.22
C ASN A 84 15.54 -2.80 -8.81
N ALA A 85 14.27 -2.46 -8.55
CA ALA A 85 13.11 -3.27 -8.88
C ALA A 85 13.09 -3.66 -10.35
N ASP A 86 12.93 -4.95 -10.63
CA ASP A 86 12.56 -5.41 -11.95
C ASP A 86 11.05 -5.20 -12.20
N GLU A 87 10.57 -5.54 -13.40
CA GLU A 87 9.16 -5.37 -13.72
C GLU A 87 8.23 -6.22 -12.83
N ALA A 88 8.66 -7.42 -12.44
CA ALA A 88 7.88 -8.29 -11.58
C ALA A 88 7.77 -7.72 -10.17
N ASP A 89 8.85 -7.14 -9.65
CA ASP A 89 8.87 -6.43 -8.37
C ASP A 89 7.92 -5.23 -8.38
N LEU A 90 7.94 -4.42 -9.44
CA LEU A 90 7.03 -3.28 -9.60
C LEU A 90 5.55 -3.72 -9.65
N ILE A 91 5.25 -4.80 -10.37
CA ILE A 91 3.90 -5.37 -10.42
C ILE A 91 3.46 -5.84 -9.03
N ASN A 92 4.34 -6.52 -8.29
CA ASN A 92 4.04 -7.00 -6.96
C ASN A 92 3.89 -5.86 -5.96
N ALA A 93 4.73 -4.82 -6.02
CA ALA A 93 4.61 -3.62 -5.21
C ALA A 93 3.24 -2.96 -5.41
N MET A 94 2.80 -2.79 -6.66
CA MET A 94 1.47 -2.23 -6.97
C MET A 94 0.35 -3.11 -6.41
N LYS A 95 0.44 -4.43 -6.59
CA LYS A 95 -0.54 -5.38 -6.05
C LYS A 95 -0.67 -5.29 -4.54
N TYR A 96 0.44 -5.22 -3.80
CA TYR A 96 0.41 -5.07 -2.34
C TYR A 96 -0.21 -3.74 -1.93
N ALA A 97 0.13 -2.64 -2.62
CA ALA A 97 -0.45 -1.33 -2.35
C ALA A 97 -1.97 -1.31 -2.57
N ASP A 98 -2.43 -1.77 -3.73
CA ASP A 98 -3.87 -1.79 -4.07
C ASP A 98 -4.65 -2.73 -3.13
N SER A 99 -4.07 -3.88 -2.76
CA SER A 99 -4.66 -4.80 -1.79
C SER A 99 -4.80 -4.14 -0.42
N ALA A 100 -3.76 -3.44 0.04
CA ALA A 100 -3.78 -2.73 1.33
C ALA A 100 -4.79 -1.57 1.33
N ILE A 101 -4.85 -0.81 0.25
CA ILE A 101 -5.78 0.33 0.09
C ILE A 101 -7.23 -0.16 0.09
N SER A 102 -7.52 -1.25 -0.62
CA SER A 102 -8.89 -1.80 -0.70
C SER A 102 -9.38 -2.38 0.62
N LEU A 103 -8.47 -2.86 1.47
CA LEU A 103 -8.78 -3.32 2.82
C LEU A 103 -9.35 -2.19 3.71
N ILE A 104 -8.95 -0.94 3.48
CA ILE A 104 -9.37 0.24 4.26
C ILE A 104 -10.61 0.88 3.63
N ASN A 105 -11.73 0.19 3.81
CA ASN A 105 -12.99 0.48 3.12
C ASN A 105 -13.94 1.46 3.85
N ASN A 106 -13.67 1.81 5.11
CA ASN A 106 -14.55 2.68 5.91
C ASN A 106 -13.78 3.76 6.67
N HIS A 107 -14.51 4.75 7.19
CA HIS A 107 -13.94 5.93 7.85
C HIS A 107 -13.21 5.58 9.16
N GLN A 108 -13.72 4.60 9.92
CA GLN A 108 -13.12 4.17 11.18
C GLN A 108 -11.72 3.57 10.95
N LEU A 109 -11.58 2.69 9.98
CA LEU A 109 -10.29 2.10 9.61
C LEU A 109 -9.32 3.16 9.03
N LYS A 110 -9.82 4.08 8.18
CA LYS A 110 -9.01 5.18 7.66
C LYS A 110 -8.45 6.06 8.77
N ASN A 111 -9.22 6.32 9.82
CA ASN A 111 -8.75 7.10 10.95
C ASN A 111 -7.80 6.32 11.86
N LYS A 112 -8.11 5.05 12.15
CA LYS A 112 -7.26 4.21 13.00
C LYS A 112 -5.88 3.97 12.40
N TYR A 113 -5.80 3.75 11.08
CA TYR A 113 -4.56 3.42 10.36
C TYR A 113 -4.15 4.51 9.36
N ARG A 114 -4.44 5.76 9.70
CA ARG A 114 -4.29 6.92 8.81
C ARG A 114 -2.90 7.00 8.17
N GLN A 115 -1.86 6.88 8.99
CA GLN A 115 -0.47 7.01 8.54
C GLN A 115 -0.11 5.92 7.52
N GLN A 116 -0.41 4.66 7.85
CA GLN A 116 -0.16 3.53 6.96
C GLN A 116 -0.93 3.68 5.65
N TYR A 117 -2.18 4.14 5.72
CA TYR A 117 -3.03 4.33 4.56
C TYR A 117 -2.53 5.46 3.64
N ILE A 118 -2.11 6.59 4.21
CA ILE A 118 -1.50 7.69 3.45
C ILE A 118 -0.20 7.21 2.76
N SER A 119 0.65 6.49 3.49
CA SER A 119 1.90 5.93 2.93
C SER A 119 1.64 5.05 1.71
N LEU A 120 0.65 4.16 1.77
CA LEU A 120 0.26 3.29 0.65
C LEU A 120 -0.25 4.10 -0.55
N ILE A 121 -1.05 5.14 -0.31
CA ILE A 121 -1.54 6.03 -1.37
C ILE A 121 -0.39 6.77 -2.04
N PHE A 122 0.59 7.27 -1.27
CA PHE A 122 1.78 7.89 -1.83
C PHE A 122 2.60 6.90 -2.65
N HIS A 123 2.87 5.70 -2.13
CA HIS A 123 3.60 4.67 -2.89
C HIS A 123 2.88 4.30 -4.19
N ARG A 124 1.54 4.19 -4.17
CA ARG A 124 0.74 3.97 -5.38
C ARG A 124 0.96 5.09 -6.41
N GLY A 125 0.92 6.34 -5.97
CA GLY A 125 1.20 7.48 -6.84
C GLY A 125 2.62 7.44 -7.40
N ASP A 126 3.63 7.14 -6.58
CA ASP A 126 5.03 7.05 -7.00
C ASP A 126 5.24 6.00 -8.10
N MET A 127 4.58 4.84 -7.95
CA MET A 127 4.58 3.79 -8.97
C MET A 127 3.85 4.21 -10.26
N LEU A 128 2.77 4.99 -10.16
CA LEU A 128 2.07 5.52 -11.34
C LEU A 128 2.90 6.57 -12.08
N VAL A 129 3.65 7.42 -11.35
CA VAL A 129 4.65 8.32 -11.95
C VAL A 129 5.72 7.54 -12.71
N ASN A 130 6.21 6.43 -12.15
CA ASN A 130 7.20 5.58 -12.83
C ASN A 130 6.67 4.97 -14.14
N LYS A 131 5.35 4.82 -14.28
CA LYS A 131 4.66 4.34 -15.47
C LYS A 131 4.12 5.46 -16.37
N ASP A 132 4.55 6.71 -16.14
CA ASP A 132 4.11 7.93 -16.85
C ASP A 132 2.58 8.18 -16.78
N ARG A 133 1.87 7.54 -15.84
CA ARG A 133 0.44 7.72 -15.58
C ARG A 133 0.20 8.89 -14.63
N PHE A 134 0.59 10.09 -15.07
CA PHE A 134 0.62 11.28 -14.22
C PHE A 134 -0.75 11.70 -13.66
N ASP A 135 -1.83 11.53 -14.42
CA ASP A 135 -3.18 11.91 -13.95
C ASP A 135 -3.65 10.99 -12.82
N ASP A 136 -3.38 9.68 -12.92
CA ASP A 136 -3.68 8.72 -11.86
C ASP A 136 -2.78 8.90 -10.63
N ALA A 137 -1.53 9.28 -10.86
CA ALA A 137 -0.61 9.64 -9.78
C ALA A 137 -1.10 10.88 -9.04
N TYR A 138 -1.52 11.92 -9.77
CA TYR A 138 -2.12 13.13 -9.20
C TYR A 138 -3.35 12.80 -8.36
N ALA A 139 -4.27 11.96 -8.88
CA ALA A 139 -5.44 11.53 -8.12
C ALA A 139 -5.06 10.80 -6.81
N SER A 140 -4.00 9.99 -6.83
CA SER A 140 -3.48 9.33 -5.63
C SER A 140 -2.96 10.36 -4.64
N TYR A 141 -2.07 11.27 -5.06
CA TYR A 141 -1.51 12.28 -4.18
C TYR A 141 -2.56 13.24 -3.63
N TYR A 142 -3.52 13.65 -4.45
CA TYR A 142 -4.63 14.52 -4.02
C TYR A 142 -5.48 13.84 -2.95
N LYS A 143 -5.77 12.55 -3.09
CA LYS A 143 -6.46 11.76 -2.06
C LYS A 143 -5.69 11.74 -0.74
N ALA A 144 -4.37 11.60 -0.78
CA ALA A 144 -3.54 11.70 0.42
C ALA A 144 -3.63 13.10 1.05
N LYS A 145 -3.56 14.17 0.24
CA LYS A 145 -3.71 15.55 0.71
C LYS A 145 -5.05 15.79 1.42
N GLN A 146 -6.16 15.30 0.87
CA GLN A 146 -7.48 15.43 1.50
C GLN A 146 -7.52 14.83 2.90
N ILE A 147 -6.85 13.68 3.09
CA ILE A 147 -6.76 13.03 4.40
C ILE A 147 -5.90 13.88 5.35
N LEU A 148 -4.74 14.36 4.89
CA LEU A 148 -3.85 15.24 5.65
C LEU A 148 -4.55 16.53 6.10
N ASP A 149 -5.27 17.19 5.19
CA ASP A 149 -6.07 18.39 5.47
C ASP A 149 -7.11 18.11 6.56
N SER A 150 -7.91 17.04 6.38
CA SER A 150 -8.95 16.67 7.35
C SER A 150 -8.41 16.29 8.73
N ALA A 151 -7.13 15.90 8.81
CA ALA A 151 -6.47 15.50 10.03
C ALA A 151 -5.66 16.63 10.68
N GLY A 152 -5.60 17.82 10.08
CA GLY A 152 -4.77 18.93 10.56
C GLY A 152 -3.27 18.66 10.48
N MET A 153 -2.85 17.74 9.61
CA MET A 153 -1.46 17.28 9.45
C MET A 153 -0.73 18.15 8.42
N SER A 154 -0.53 19.43 8.76
CA SER A 154 0.06 20.41 7.84
C SER A 154 1.54 20.15 7.54
N CYS A 155 2.31 19.66 8.52
CA CYS A 155 3.74 19.35 8.37
C CYS A 155 3.97 18.26 7.32
N GLU A 156 3.10 17.26 7.27
CA GLU A 156 3.17 16.12 6.37
C GLU A 156 2.70 16.44 4.94
N GLN A 157 2.17 17.64 4.69
CA GLN A 157 1.80 18.07 3.33
C GLN A 157 3.02 18.34 2.44
N ALA A 158 4.20 18.55 3.02
CA ALA A 158 5.44 18.71 2.27
C ALA A 158 5.66 17.54 1.30
N ASP A 159 5.33 16.30 1.71
CA ASP A 159 5.45 15.11 0.87
C ASP A 159 4.53 15.14 -0.36
N TYR A 160 3.31 15.68 -0.20
CA TYR A 160 2.37 15.87 -1.30
C TYR A 160 2.92 16.89 -2.32
N TYR A 161 3.38 18.04 -1.85
CA TYR A 161 3.87 19.10 -2.72
C TYR A 161 5.16 18.71 -3.44
N ALA A 162 6.09 18.03 -2.76
CA ALA A 162 7.29 17.48 -3.36
C ALA A 162 6.97 16.51 -4.52
N ARG A 163 5.98 15.64 -4.33
CA ARG A 163 5.51 14.68 -5.34
C ARG A 163 4.81 15.35 -6.52
N LEU A 164 4.07 16.43 -6.27
CA LEU A 164 3.49 17.23 -7.34
C LEU A 164 4.58 17.94 -8.17
N GLY A 165 5.60 18.48 -7.50
CA GLY A 165 6.78 19.04 -8.17
C GLY A 165 7.49 18.00 -9.04
N LEU A 166 7.61 16.75 -8.57
CA LEU A 166 8.18 15.65 -9.36
C LEU A 166 7.36 15.34 -10.62
N ILE A 167 6.02 15.32 -10.53
CA ILE A 167 5.16 15.16 -11.72
C ILE A 167 5.44 16.27 -12.73
N TYR A 168 5.44 17.54 -12.30
CA TYR A 168 5.68 18.66 -13.20
C TYR A 168 7.07 18.63 -13.82
N TYR A 169 8.08 18.25 -13.05
CA TYR A 169 9.44 18.04 -13.54
C TYR A 169 9.48 16.96 -14.64
N LYS A 170 8.87 15.79 -14.38
CA LYS A 170 8.79 14.67 -15.35
C LYS A 170 8.03 15.04 -16.62
N GLN A 171 7.03 15.91 -16.52
CA GLN A 171 6.29 16.46 -17.66
C GLN A 171 7.01 17.61 -18.38
N GLY A 172 8.19 18.03 -17.93
CA GLY A 172 8.92 19.19 -18.49
C GLY A 172 8.28 20.55 -18.17
N LYS A 173 7.34 20.61 -17.24
CA LYS A 173 6.58 21.83 -16.86
C LYS A 173 7.24 22.55 -15.67
N PHE A 174 8.52 22.90 -15.82
CA PHE A 174 9.36 23.41 -14.72
C PHE A 174 8.81 24.67 -14.04
N TYR A 175 8.12 25.54 -14.79
CA TYR A 175 7.50 26.75 -14.23
C TYR A 175 6.44 26.44 -13.17
N LYS A 176 5.77 25.27 -13.24
CA LYS A 176 4.77 24.86 -12.24
C LYS A 176 5.39 24.29 -10.97
N CYS A 177 6.65 23.84 -11.01
CA CYS A 177 7.35 23.33 -9.82
C CYS A 177 7.60 24.43 -8.78
N GLY A 178 7.78 25.69 -9.20
CA GLY A 178 7.99 26.82 -8.29
C GLY A 178 6.75 27.24 -7.50
N PHE A 179 5.55 26.83 -7.94
CA PHE A 179 4.25 27.21 -7.34
C PHE A 179 3.67 26.13 -6.41
N THR A 180 4.42 25.05 -6.13
CA THR A 180 3.96 23.99 -5.22
C THR A 180 4.26 24.28 -3.75
N PHE A 181 4.73 25.47 -3.39
CA PHE A 181 5.06 25.88 -2.02
C PHE A 181 4.20 27.06 -1.57
#